data_AF-A0A7S3M1Y6-F1
#
_entry.id   AF-A0A7S3M1Y6-F1
#
_cell.length_a   1.000
_cell.length_b   1.000
_cell.length_c   1.000
_cell.angle_alpha   90.00
_cell.angle_beta   90.00
_cell.angle_gamma   90.00
#
_symmetry.space_group_name_H-M   'P 1'
#
loop_
_entity.id
_entity.type
_entity.pdbx_description
1 polymer ?
#
loop_
_entity_poly.entity_id
_entity_poly.type
_entity_poly.pdbx_seq_one_letter_code
_entity_poly.pdbx_strand_id
1 'polypeptide(L)'
;LAGAPVHAPWLLCRGPSGELFFANETTRCSSFMHPFHVSLQKLARVCRTLLALPKAPRRTLIAALREAWEKEANKEFGMWCAAADELGQEYFYHADSMAVMWEHPRDIVWNAYCMKVAALEQLEDDGYVMRVLSDTRADVRGSAAKVCQRMGDVASASHAEAVADLLVDECEWIRAAAAEALLELGETGKSAPSTTTSWFSATSRVTIHSAP
;
A
#
# COMPACT_ATOMS: atom_id res chain seq x y z
N LEU A 1 10.56 -4.69 2.78
CA LEU A 1 10.12 -5.05 4.14
C LEU A 1 11.15 -4.65 5.20
N ALA A 2 12.44 -4.98 5.02
CA ALA A 2 13.49 -4.68 6.01
C ALA A 2 13.75 -3.18 6.31
N GLY A 3 13.34 -2.26 5.43
CA GLY A 3 13.47 -0.82 5.65
C GLY A 3 12.19 -0.12 6.15
N ALA A 4 11.16 -0.88 6.51
CA ALA A 4 9.97 -0.29 7.12
C ALA A 4 10.31 0.22 8.53
N PRO A 5 9.76 1.37 8.96
CA PRO A 5 9.97 1.86 10.32
C PRO A 5 9.45 0.83 11.32
N VAL A 6 10.25 0.58 12.36
CA VAL A 6 9.86 -0.26 13.49
C VAL A 6 9.33 0.67 14.57
N HIS A 7 8.15 0.37 15.08
CA HIS A 7 7.52 1.11 16.15
C HIS A 7 7.69 0.36 17.47
N ALA A 8 7.78 1.11 18.57
CA ALA A 8 7.72 0.55 19.92
C ALA A 8 6.51 -0.40 20.07
N PRO A 9 6.63 -1.50 20.83
CA PRO A 9 7.76 -1.87 21.69
C PRO A 9 8.86 -2.66 20.97
N TRP A 10 8.85 -2.70 19.63
CA TRP A 10 9.87 -3.40 18.86
C TRP A 10 11.02 -2.49 18.46
N LEU A 11 12.22 -3.05 18.48
CA LEU A 11 13.46 -2.40 18.03
C LEU A 11 14.11 -3.23 16.92
N LEU A 12 14.70 -2.56 15.93
CA LEU A 12 15.63 -3.19 15.00
C LEU A 12 17.02 -3.24 15.63
N CYS A 13 17.51 -4.46 15.86
CA CYS A 13 18.81 -4.74 16.45
C CYS A 13 19.75 -5.39 15.43
N ARG A 14 21.06 -5.29 15.69
CA ARG A 14 22.08 -5.96 14.90
C ARG A 14 22.89 -6.88 15.81
N GLY A 15 22.96 -8.15 15.47
CA GLY A 15 23.68 -9.15 16.21
C GLY A 15 25.19 -9.15 15.94
N PRO A 16 25.96 -9.98 16.67
CA PRO A 16 27.42 -9.96 16.62
C PRO A 16 28.02 -10.30 15.26
N SER A 17 27.33 -11.13 14.46
CA SER A 17 27.74 -11.47 13.09
C SER A 17 27.16 -10.51 12.03
N GLY A 18 26.52 -9.42 12.46
CA GLY A 18 25.97 -8.39 11.58
C GLY A 18 24.55 -8.67 11.07
N GLU A 19 23.94 -9.76 11.50
CA GLU A 19 22.55 -10.13 11.25
C GLU A 19 21.57 -9.13 11.87
N LEU A 20 20.50 -8.82 11.15
CA LEU A 20 19.44 -7.96 11.66
C LEU A 20 18.34 -8.82 12.30
N PHE A 21 17.89 -8.44 13.48
CA PHE A 21 16.78 -9.06 14.19
C PHE A 21 15.94 -8.00 14.89
N PHE A 22 14.70 -8.35 15.25
CA PHE A 22 13.77 -7.49 15.96
C PHE A 22 13.66 -7.97 17.39
N ALA A 23 13.77 -7.05 18.36
CA ALA A 23 13.61 -7.35 19.78
C ALA A 23 12.42 -6.57 20.34
N ASN A 24 11.58 -7.24 21.13
CA ASN A 24 10.48 -6.62 21.85
C ASN A 24 10.96 -6.26 23.26
N GLU A 25 10.91 -4.97 23.60
CA GLU A 25 11.41 -4.47 24.89
C GLU A 25 10.55 -4.91 26.08
N THR A 26 9.24 -5.11 25.85
CA THR A 26 8.27 -5.50 26.88
C THR A 26 8.35 -6.99 27.17
N THR A 27 8.24 -7.83 26.15
CA THR A 27 8.19 -9.29 26.32
C THR A 27 9.56 -9.97 26.31
N ARG A 28 10.63 -9.24 25.95
CA ARG A 28 11.98 -9.77 25.74
C ARG A 28 12.09 -10.82 24.63
N CYS A 29 11.04 -10.99 23.84
CA CYS A 29 11.03 -11.85 22.67
C CYS A 29 11.91 -11.26 21.56
N SER A 30 12.48 -12.13 20.73
CA SER A 30 13.19 -11.73 19.52
C SER A 30 12.64 -12.48 18.30
N SER A 31 12.77 -11.87 17.13
CA SER A 31 12.31 -12.43 15.86
C SER A 31 13.24 -11.98 14.73
N PHE A 32 13.52 -12.88 13.79
CA PHE A 32 14.19 -12.51 12.53
C PHE A 32 13.21 -12.01 11.47
N MET A 33 11.90 -12.07 11.75
CA MET A 33 10.85 -11.52 10.91
C MET A 33 10.37 -10.19 11.47
N HIS A 34 10.03 -9.26 10.57
CA HIS A 34 9.45 -7.98 10.97
C HIS A 34 8.17 -8.20 11.81
N PRO A 35 7.99 -7.52 12.95
CA PRO A 35 6.85 -7.73 13.86
C PRO A 35 5.49 -7.59 13.17
N PHE A 36 5.41 -6.66 12.21
CA PHE A 36 4.22 -6.42 11.41
C PHE A 36 4.25 -7.08 10.02
N HIS A 37 4.91 -8.24 9.87
CA HIS A 37 5.12 -8.89 8.58
C HIS A 37 3.83 -9.06 7.75
N VAL A 38 2.76 -9.59 8.37
CA VAL A 38 1.46 -9.80 7.70
C VAL A 38 0.86 -8.47 7.24
N SER A 39 0.83 -7.46 8.12
CA SER A 39 0.33 -6.13 7.80
C SER A 39 1.13 -5.46 6.67
N LEU A 40 2.45 -5.62 6.67
CA LEU A 40 3.31 -5.09 5.62
C LEU A 40 3.12 -5.81 4.28
N GLN A 41 2.83 -7.12 4.28
CA GLN A 41 2.49 -7.84 3.05
C GLN A 41 1.17 -7.34 2.46
N LYS A 42 0.13 -7.20 3.28
CA LYS A 42 -1.17 -6.62 2.86
C LYS A 42 -0.97 -5.20 2.32
N LEU A 43 -0.22 -4.37 3.04
CA LEU A 43 0.13 -3.00 2.63
C LEU A 43 0.88 -2.98 1.28
N ALA A 44 1.87 -3.85 1.08
CA ALA A 44 2.64 -3.89 -0.15
C ALA A 44 1.80 -4.30 -1.37
N ARG A 45 0.71 -5.06 -1.19
CA ARG A 45 -0.26 -5.35 -2.26
C ARG A 45 -1.05 -4.09 -2.60
N VAL A 46 -1.63 -3.43 -1.60
CA VAL A 46 -2.41 -2.19 -1.75
C VAL A 46 -1.58 -1.09 -2.40
N CYS A 47 -0.33 -0.87 -1.97
CA CYS A 47 0.54 0.14 -2.56
C CYS A 47 0.81 -0.11 -4.05
N ARG A 48 0.92 -1.37 -4.49
CA ARG A 48 1.10 -1.70 -5.90
C ARG A 48 -0.13 -1.36 -6.74
N THR A 49 -1.33 -1.61 -6.21
CA THR A 49 -2.58 -1.19 -6.85
C THR A 49 -2.66 0.34 -6.93
N LEU A 50 -2.38 1.05 -5.83
CA LEU A 50 -2.41 2.51 -5.80
C LEU A 50 -1.43 3.17 -6.78
N LEU A 51 -0.21 2.62 -6.89
CA LEU A 51 0.79 3.13 -7.85
C LEU A 51 0.36 2.95 -9.31
N ALA A 52 -0.50 1.98 -9.61
CA ALA A 52 -1.00 1.73 -10.95
C ALA A 52 -2.19 2.62 -11.32
N LEU A 53 -2.78 3.36 -10.38
CA LEU A 53 -3.97 4.16 -10.62
C LEU A 53 -3.63 5.60 -11.02
N PRO A 54 -4.46 6.23 -11.89
CA PRO A 54 -4.40 7.66 -12.13
C PRO A 54 -4.70 8.43 -10.85
N LYS A 55 -4.23 9.69 -10.79
CA LYS A 55 -4.27 10.53 -9.58
C LYS A 55 -5.65 10.60 -8.91
N ALA A 56 -6.73 10.78 -9.68
CA ALA A 56 -8.08 10.93 -9.12
C ALA A 56 -8.59 9.62 -8.47
N PRO A 57 -8.72 8.48 -9.19
CA PRO A 57 -9.10 7.21 -8.56
C PRO A 57 -8.18 6.75 -7.44
N ARG A 58 -6.87 7.03 -7.56
CA ARG A 58 -5.89 6.75 -6.49
C ARG A 58 -6.23 7.51 -5.21
N ARG A 59 -6.60 8.79 -5.31
CA ARG A 59 -6.98 9.61 -4.16
C ARG A 59 -8.27 9.13 -3.51
N THR A 60 -9.29 8.81 -4.32
CA THR A 60 -10.55 8.23 -3.81
C THR A 60 -10.27 6.94 -3.05
N LEU A 61 -9.49 6.02 -3.65
CA LEU A 61 -9.15 4.75 -3.01
C LEU A 61 -8.31 4.94 -1.74
N ILE A 62 -7.37 5.89 -1.70
CA ILE A 62 -6.61 6.22 -0.48
C ILE A 62 -7.53 6.70 0.65
N ALA A 63 -8.47 7.60 0.35
CA ALA A 63 -9.41 8.10 1.35
C ALA A 63 -10.28 6.96 1.92
N ALA A 64 -10.82 6.12 1.06
CA ALA A 64 -11.63 4.97 1.46
C ALA A 64 -10.82 3.94 2.28
N LEU A 65 -9.57 3.67 1.89
CA LEU A 65 -8.67 2.78 2.64
C LEU A 65 -8.33 3.32 4.03
N ARG A 66 -8.14 4.64 4.17
CA ARG A 66 -7.89 5.28 5.46
C ARG A 66 -9.07 5.07 6.41
N GLU A 67 -10.28 5.36 5.95
CA GLU A 67 -11.50 5.18 6.74
C GLU A 67 -11.73 3.70 7.09
N ALA A 68 -11.53 2.80 6.13
CA ALA A 68 -11.65 1.36 6.33
C ALA A 68 -10.69 0.84 7.41
N TRP A 69 -9.41 1.19 7.32
CA TRP A 69 -8.41 0.74 8.28
C TRP A 69 -8.55 1.39 9.65
N GLU A 70 -9.06 2.62 9.72
CA GLU A 70 -9.39 3.24 11.00
C GLU A 70 -10.51 2.50 11.71
N LYS A 71 -11.58 2.16 10.98
CA LYS A 71 -12.70 1.37 11.52
C LYS A 71 -12.26 -0.03 11.93
N GLU A 72 -11.42 -0.68 11.12
CA GLU A 72 -10.81 -1.97 11.46
C GLU A 72 -9.98 -1.88 12.74
N ALA A 73 -9.11 -0.87 12.85
CA ALA A 73 -8.27 -0.67 14.03
C ALA A 73 -9.09 -0.35 15.29
N ASN A 74 -10.13 0.48 15.18
CA ASN A 74 -11.04 0.78 16.29
C ASN A 74 -11.81 -0.46 16.74
N LYS A 75 -12.30 -1.26 15.78
CA LYS A 75 -12.99 -2.52 16.09
C LYS A 75 -12.05 -3.49 16.81
N GLU A 76 -10.87 -3.73 16.24
CA GLU A 76 -9.86 -4.61 16.81
C GLU A 76 -9.46 -4.15 18.20
N PHE A 77 -9.11 -2.87 18.37
CA PHE A 77 -8.76 -2.30 19.68
C PHE A 77 -9.88 -2.47 20.72
N GLY A 78 -11.14 -2.30 20.30
CA GLY A 78 -12.30 -2.49 21.17
C GLY A 78 -12.54 -3.95 21.62
N MET A 79 -11.91 -4.93 20.98
CA MET A 79 -11.97 -6.33 21.41
C MET A 79 -10.98 -6.67 22.52
N TRP A 80 -10.02 -5.79 22.82
CA TRP A 80 -9.03 -6.01 23.86
C TRP A 80 -9.51 -5.46 25.21
N CYS A 81 -9.52 -6.33 26.22
CA CYS A 81 -9.90 -5.99 27.59
C CYS A 81 -8.70 -6.09 28.53
N ALA A 82 -8.56 -5.11 29.43
CA ALA A 82 -7.55 -5.14 30.48
C ALA A 82 -7.98 -6.08 31.62
N ALA A 83 -7.02 -6.81 32.17
CA ALA A 83 -7.16 -7.64 33.36
C ALA A 83 -5.85 -7.59 34.16
N ALA A 84 -5.90 -8.05 35.41
CA ALA A 84 -4.72 -8.22 36.24
C ALA A 84 -4.52 -9.69 36.56
N ASP A 85 -3.28 -10.16 36.56
CA ASP A 85 -2.94 -11.50 37.00
C ASP A 85 -2.89 -11.59 38.55
N GLU A 86 -2.52 -12.77 39.07
CA GLU A 86 -2.43 -13.01 40.51
C GLU A 86 -1.40 -12.13 41.23
N LEU A 87 -0.43 -11.57 40.50
CA LEU A 87 0.60 -10.67 40.99
C LEU A 87 0.21 -9.19 40.85
N GLY A 88 -0.98 -8.91 40.31
CA GLY A 88 -1.46 -7.57 40.01
C GLY A 88 -0.83 -6.95 38.76
N GLN A 89 -0.15 -7.75 37.93
CA GLN A 89 0.39 -7.28 36.66
C GLN A 89 -0.74 -7.17 35.64
N GLU A 90 -0.85 -6.00 35.02
CA GLU A 90 -1.83 -5.77 33.96
C GLU A 90 -1.44 -6.56 32.70
N TYR A 91 -2.43 -7.23 32.13
CA TYR A 91 -2.36 -7.88 30.83
C TYR A 91 -3.66 -7.62 30.07
N PHE A 92 -3.63 -7.86 28.76
CA PHE A 92 -4.76 -7.66 27.88
C PHE A 92 -5.15 -8.96 27.22
N TYR A 93 -6.44 -9.27 27.18
CA TYR A 93 -6.96 -10.42 26.47
C TYR A 93 -7.96 -9.98 25.40
N HIS A 94 -7.97 -10.71 24.29
CA HIS A 94 -8.88 -10.49 23.19
C HIS A 94 -10.18 -11.26 23.45
N ALA A 95 -11.32 -10.57 23.44
CA ALA A 95 -12.63 -11.12 23.80
C ALA A 95 -13.05 -12.34 22.95
N ASP A 96 -12.81 -12.30 21.63
CA ASP A 96 -13.22 -13.41 20.73
C ASP A 96 -12.17 -14.52 20.61
N SER A 97 -10.90 -14.18 20.36
CA SER A 97 -9.85 -15.16 20.04
C SER A 97 -9.19 -15.78 21.28
N MET A 98 -9.44 -15.23 22.47
CA MET A 98 -8.74 -15.58 23.71
C MET A 98 -7.21 -15.38 23.63
N ALA A 99 -6.72 -14.62 22.64
CA ALA A 99 -5.33 -14.21 22.59
C ALA A 99 -5.00 -13.31 23.79
N VAL A 100 -3.77 -13.38 24.28
CA VAL A 100 -3.33 -12.61 25.44
C VAL A 100 -2.02 -11.88 25.10
N MET A 101 -1.90 -10.63 25.51
CA MET A 101 -0.69 -9.82 25.38
C MET A 101 -0.42 -8.99 26.64
N TRP A 102 0.85 -8.65 26.86
CA TRP A 102 1.30 -7.87 28.02
C TRP A 102 1.60 -6.43 27.61
N GLU A 103 1.67 -6.19 26.30
CA GLU A 103 1.72 -4.88 25.68
C GLU A 103 0.35 -4.22 25.67
N HIS A 104 0.32 -2.90 25.81
CA HIS A 104 -0.93 -2.16 25.68
C HIS A 104 -1.44 -2.25 24.24
N PRO A 105 -2.71 -2.63 23.98
CA PRO A 105 -3.24 -2.87 22.62
C PRO A 105 -3.09 -1.66 21.69
N ARG A 106 -3.06 -0.44 22.23
CA ARG A 106 -2.75 0.78 21.46
C ARG A 106 -1.40 0.68 20.76
N ASP A 107 -0.37 0.14 21.41
CA ASP A 107 0.98 0.08 20.87
C ASP A 107 1.14 -1.01 19.81
N ILE A 108 0.21 -1.96 19.74
CA ILE A 108 0.22 -3.01 18.73
C ILE A 108 -0.75 -2.68 17.59
N VAL A 109 -2.02 -2.45 17.91
CA VAL A 109 -3.09 -2.21 16.95
C VAL A 109 -2.93 -0.83 16.30
N TRP A 110 -2.74 0.22 17.10
CA TRP A 110 -2.68 1.58 16.57
C TRP A 110 -1.36 1.85 15.83
N ASN A 111 -0.24 1.26 16.27
CA ASN A 111 1.02 1.40 15.54
C ASN A 111 0.97 0.72 14.16
N ALA A 112 0.33 -0.46 14.07
CA ALA A 112 0.10 -1.10 12.78
C ALA A 112 -0.80 -0.24 11.86
N TYR A 113 -1.82 0.42 12.41
CA TYR A 113 -2.67 1.37 11.69
C TYR A 113 -1.89 2.63 11.23
N CYS A 114 -1.16 3.30 12.13
CA CYS A 114 -0.35 4.47 11.81
C CYS A 114 0.67 4.18 10.69
N MET A 115 1.32 3.02 10.72
CA MET A 115 2.24 2.60 9.66
C MET A 115 1.55 2.48 8.30
N LYS A 116 0.35 1.89 8.26
CA LYS A 116 -0.45 1.79 7.03
C LYS A 116 -0.82 3.19 6.51
N VAL A 117 -1.26 4.08 7.40
CA VAL A 117 -1.65 5.45 7.07
C VAL A 117 -0.47 6.28 6.54
N ALA A 118 0.68 6.23 7.20
CA ALA A 118 1.88 6.94 6.76
C ALA A 118 2.31 6.51 5.34
N ALA A 119 2.15 5.22 5.00
CA ALA A 119 2.41 4.74 3.66
C ALA A 119 1.40 5.27 2.62
N LEU A 120 0.12 5.39 2.99
CA LEU A 120 -0.89 6.00 2.11
C LEU A 120 -0.62 7.49 1.86
N GLU A 121 -0.21 8.23 2.89
CA GLU A 121 0.10 9.66 2.78
C GLU A 121 1.25 9.92 1.79
N GLN A 122 2.28 9.07 1.79
CA GLN A 122 3.34 9.15 0.78
C GLN A 122 2.80 8.91 -0.64
N LEU A 123 1.83 8.01 -0.80
CA LEU A 123 1.25 7.70 -2.11
C LEU A 123 0.26 8.76 -2.62
N GLU A 124 -0.18 9.70 -1.77
CA GLU A 124 -0.91 10.90 -2.20
C GLU A 124 0.01 11.94 -2.86
N ASP A 125 1.30 11.94 -2.51
CA ASP A 125 2.31 12.85 -3.06
C ASP A 125 2.76 12.38 -4.45
N ASP A 126 2.43 13.17 -5.48
CA ASP A 126 2.83 12.88 -6.87
C ASP A 126 4.34 12.86 -7.06
N GLY A 127 5.08 13.72 -6.35
CA GLY A 127 6.54 13.77 -6.40
C GLY A 127 7.18 12.53 -5.75
N TYR A 128 6.58 12.02 -4.66
CA TYR A 128 6.97 10.72 -4.11
C TYR A 128 6.69 9.60 -5.11
N VAL A 129 5.49 9.54 -5.68
CA VAL A 129 5.13 8.50 -6.64
C VAL A 129 6.01 8.52 -7.88
N MET A 130 6.28 9.69 -8.46
CA MET A 130 7.20 9.83 -9.60
C MET A 130 8.61 9.35 -9.26
N ARG A 131 9.09 9.62 -8.04
CA ARG A 131 10.39 9.14 -7.55
C ARG A 131 10.42 7.62 -7.41
N VAL A 132 9.38 7.02 -6.84
CA VAL A 132 9.24 5.56 -6.72
C VAL A 132 9.21 4.89 -8.10
N LEU A 133 8.48 5.47 -9.06
CA LEU A 133 8.40 4.95 -10.42
C LEU A 133 9.71 5.11 -11.21
N SER A 134 10.53 6.12 -10.85
CA SER A 134 11.81 6.42 -11.49
C SER A 134 13.03 5.89 -10.73
N ASP A 135 12.84 5.13 -9.65
CA ASP A 135 13.93 4.64 -8.80
C ASP A 135 14.83 3.68 -9.59
N THR A 136 16.15 3.79 -9.39
CA THR A 136 17.15 3.02 -10.14
C THR A 136 17.52 1.70 -9.47
N ARG A 137 17.13 1.50 -8.19
CA ARG A 137 17.41 0.27 -7.45
C ARG A 137 16.60 -0.90 -8.00
N ALA A 138 17.25 -2.05 -8.16
CA ALA A 138 16.66 -3.22 -8.82
C ALA A 138 15.39 -3.77 -8.11
N ASP A 139 15.34 -3.69 -6.78
CA ASP A 139 14.20 -4.13 -5.95
C ASP A 139 12.96 -3.23 -6.14
N VAL A 140 13.17 -1.92 -6.27
CA VAL A 140 12.10 -0.96 -6.54
C VAL A 140 11.68 -1.01 -8.01
N ARG A 141 12.63 -1.13 -8.95
CA ARG A 141 12.39 -1.26 -10.39
C ARG A 141 11.52 -2.47 -10.76
N GLY A 142 11.72 -3.63 -10.14
CA GLY A 142 10.91 -4.81 -10.43
C GLY A 142 9.42 -4.60 -10.12
N SER A 143 9.13 -3.78 -9.12
CA SER A 143 7.76 -3.39 -8.75
C SER A 143 7.24 -2.25 -9.63
N ALA A 144 8.06 -1.22 -9.86
CA ALA A 144 7.71 -0.06 -10.68
C ALA A 144 7.53 -0.41 -12.18
N ALA A 145 8.37 -1.27 -12.76
CA ALA A 145 8.27 -1.66 -14.18
C ALA A 145 6.99 -2.44 -14.47
N LYS A 146 6.53 -3.31 -13.56
CA LYS A 146 5.22 -3.98 -13.67
C LYS A 146 4.06 -2.98 -13.63
N VAL A 147 4.21 -1.91 -12.85
CA VAL A 147 3.23 -0.83 -12.76
C VAL A 147 3.25 0.04 -14.03
N CYS A 148 4.42 0.46 -14.51
CA CYS A 148 4.58 1.25 -15.73
C CYS A 148 4.13 0.49 -16.99
N GLN A 149 4.38 -0.83 -17.07
CA GLN A 149 3.86 -1.67 -18.16
C GLN A 149 2.33 -1.68 -18.19
N ARG A 150 1.67 -1.72 -17.01
CA ARG A 150 0.21 -1.62 -16.90
C ARG A 150 -0.32 -0.23 -17.27
N MET A 151 0.44 0.83 -16.99
CA MET A 151 0.08 2.21 -17.34
C MET A 151 0.29 2.56 -18.82
N GLY A 152 1.29 1.96 -19.47
CA GLY A 152 1.65 2.24 -20.87
C GLY A 152 0.70 1.61 -21.90
N ASP A 153 -0.06 0.60 -21.51
CA ASP A 153 -1.09 -0.04 -22.32
C ASP A 153 -2.44 0.63 -21.99
N VAL A 154 -2.74 1.72 -22.70
CA VAL A 154 -3.91 2.56 -22.43
C VAL A 154 -5.19 1.79 -22.79
N ALA A 155 -5.77 1.13 -21.79
CA ALA A 155 -7.19 0.82 -21.71
C ALA A 155 -7.62 0.83 -20.23
N SER A 156 -8.81 1.36 -19.95
CA SER A 156 -9.46 1.25 -18.62
C SER A 156 -9.51 -0.20 -18.08
N ALA A 157 -9.31 -1.20 -18.95
CA ALA A 157 -9.16 -2.60 -18.61
C ALA A 157 -7.96 -2.93 -17.71
N SER A 158 -6.77 -2.30 -17.90
CA SER A 158 -5.57 -2.64 -17.09
C SER A 158 -5.64 -2.08 -15.66
N HIS A 159 -6.28 -0.93 -15.51
CA HIS A 159 -6.54 -0.28 -14.22
C HIS A 159 -7.63 -1.05 -13.44
N ALA A 160 -8.66 -1.53 -14.15
CA ALA A 160 -9.68 -2.37 -13.55
C ALA A 160 -9.10 -3.70 -13.03
N GLU A 161 -8.18 -4.32 -13.79
CA GLU A 161 -7.47 -5.53 -13.34
C GLU A 161 -6.61 -5.26 -12.10
N ALA A 162 -5.97 -4.09 -12.01
CA ALA A 162 -5.17 -3.72 -10.83
C ALA A 162 -6.01 -3.58 -9.54
N VAL A 163 -7.28 -3.22 -9.67
CA VAL A 163 -8.23 -3.07 -8.56
C VAL A 163 -9.06 -4.34 -8.33
N ALA A 164 -9.14 -5.25 -9.32
CA ALA A 164 -9.95 -6.47 -9.25
C ALA A 164 -9.55 -7.40 -8.09
N ASP A 165 -8.24 -7.49 -7.78
CA ASP A 165 -7.75 -8.29 -6.64
C ASP A 165 -8.28 -7.80 -5.29
N LEU A 166 -8.68 -6.52 -5.17
CA LEU A 166 -9.24 -5.93 -3.95
C LEU A 166 -10.75 -6.21 -3.79
N LEU A 167 -11.44 -6.66 -4.84
CA LEU A 167 -12.87 -7.01 -4.79
C LEU A 167 -13.14 -8.29 -4.00
N VAL A 168 -12.12 -9.13 -3.81
CA VAL A 168 -12.20 -10.38 -3.03
C VAL A 168 -11.50 -10.27 -1.68
N ASP A 169 -11.14 -9.04 -1.26
CA ASP A 169 -10.48 -8.83 0.02
C ASP A 169 -11.40 -9.25 1.18
N GLU A 170 -10.81 -9.80 2.24
CA GLU A 170 -11.53 -10.22 3.45
C GLU A 170 -12.29 -9.04 4.08
N CYS A 171 -11.73 -7.84 3.99
CA CYS A 171 -12.31 -6.62 4.53
C CYS A 171 -13.41 -6.07 3.60
N GLU A 172 -14.64 -6.05 4.11
CA GLU A 172 -15.83 -5.54 3.38
C GLU A 172 -15.65 -4.11 2.85
N TRP A 173 -14.97 -3.27 3.62
CA TRP A 173 -14.70 -1.88 3.30
C TRP A 173 -13.70 -1.75 2.14
N ILE A 174 -12.69 -2.63 2.08
CA ILE A 174 -11.74 -2.68 0.96
C ILE A 174 -12.46 -3.12 -0.31
N ARG A 175 -13.40 -4.08 -0.22
CA ARG A 175 -14.23 -4.48 -1.36
C ARG A 175 -15.11 -3.34 -1.86
N ALA A 176 -15.76 -2.61 -0.96
CA ALA A 176 -16.61 -1.46 -1.31
C ALA A 176 -15.79 -0.35 -1.99
N ALA A 177 -14.62 -0.02 -1.43
CA ALA A 177 -13.71 0.97 -1.99
C ALA A 177 -13.18 0.56 -3.38
N ALA A 178 -12.87 -0.73 -3.57
CA ALA A 178 -12.49 -1.28 -4.86
C ALA A 178 -13.62 -1.14 -5.90
N ALA A 179 -14.87 -1.40 -5.51
CA ALA A 179 -16.02 -1.22 -6.38
C ALA A 179 -16.24 0.25 -6.79
N GLU A 180 -16.08 1.19 -5.86
CA GLU A 180 -16.19 2.63 -6.13
C GLU A 180 -15.06 3.12 -7.06
N ALA A 181 -13.82 2.72 -6.80
CA ALA A 181 -12.70 3.03 -7.69
C ALA A 181 -12.90 2.50 -9.11
N LEU A 182 -13.54 1.34 -9.27
CA LEU A 182 -13.91 0.79 -10.59
C LEU A 182 -15.01 1.59 -11.28
N LEU A 183 -15.99 2.12 -10.53
CA LEU A 183 -17.02 3.01 -11.08
C LEU A 183 -16.39 4.29 -11.65
N GLU A 184 -15.51 4.95 -10.89
CA GLU A 184 -14.79 6.14 -11.35
C GLU A 184 -13.90 5.86 -12.58
N LEU A 185 -13.24 4.70 -12.62
CA LEU A 185 -12.48 4.26 -13.80
C LEU A 185 -13.38 4.06 -15.04
N GLY A 186 -14.63 3.64 -14.83
CA GLY A 186 -15.63 3.50 -15.89
C GLY A 186 -16.19 4.83 -16.40
N GLU A 187 -16.34 5.83 -15.52
CA GLU A 187 -16.81 7.17 -15.89
C GLU A 187 -15.74 7.99 -16.60
N THR A 188 -14.49 7.92 -16.14
CA THR A 188 -13.34 8.56 -16.80
C THR A 188 -13.09 8.01 -18.21
N GLY A 189 -13.38 6.72 -18.46
CA GLY A 189 -13.32 6.11 -19.79
C GLY A 189 -14.43 6.57 -20.75
N LYS A 190 -15.60 7.01 -20.23
CA LYS A 190 -16.71 7.54 -21.05
C LYS A 190 -16.51 9.00 -21.46
N SER A 191 -15.63 9.73 -20.76
CA SER A 191 -15.40 11.17 -20.94
C SER A 191 -14.26 11.52 -21.91
N ALA A 192 -13.53 10.55 -22.47
CA ALA A 192 -12.46 10.83 -23.43
C ALA A 192 -13.03 11.03 -24.85
N PRO A 193 -12.94 12.24 -25.45
CA PRO A 193 -13.19 12.37 -26.88
C PRO A 193 -12.04 11.67 -27.62
N SER A 194 -12.39 10.81 -28.58
CA SER A 194 -11.46 10.13 -29.47
C SER A 194 -10.72 11.15 -30.34
N THR A 195 -9.60 11.69 -29.87
CA THR A 195 -8.69 12.46 -30.72
C THR A 195 -7.67 11.52 -31.37
N THR A 196 -8.15 10.67 -32.28
CA THR A 196 -7.28 10.10 -33.31
C THR A 196 -6.97 11.19 -34.33
N THR A 197 -5.90 11.95 -34.11
CA THR A 197 -5.26 12.71 -35.19
C THR A 197 -3.84 12.20 -35.38
N SER A 198 -3.78 11.15 -36.22
CA SER A 198 -2.77 10.94 -37.27
C SER A 198 -1.58 11.91 -37.28
N TRP A 199 -0.41 11.46 -36.80
CA TRP A 199 0.87 12.15 -37.05
C TRP A 199 1.72 11.48 -38.14
N PHE A 200 1.49 10.22 -38.52
CA PHE A 200 2.32 9.58 -39.54
C PHE A 200 1.73 9.70 -40.94
N SER A 201 2.02 10.83 -41.61
CA SER A 201 2.14 10.90 -43.08
C SER A 201 2.91 12.14 -43.50
N ALA A 202 4.24 12.02 -43.58
CA ALA A 202 5.07 12.86 -44.42
C ALA A 202 6.36 12.12 -44.79
N THR A 203 6.24 11.11 -45.65
CA THR A 203 7.36 10.63 -46.47
C THR A 203 7.18 11.17 -47.87
N SER A 204 8.24 11.77 -48.42
CA SER A 204 8.48 12.25 -49.81
C SER A 204 8.72 13.77 -49.87
N ARG A 205 9.69 14.32 -50.60
CA ARG A 205 10.59 13.79 -51.64
C ARG A 205 11.73 14.79 -51.87
N VAL A 206 12.91 14.23 -52.08
CA VAL A 206 14.06 14.63 -52.92
C VAL A 206 13.96 15.96 -53.70
N THR A 207 14.95 16.81 -53.48
CA THR A 207 15.37 17.96 -54.30
C THR A 207 16.18 17.52 -55.52
N ILE A 208 15.85 18.04 -56.71
CA ILE A 208 16.84 18.38 -57.75
C ILE A 208 16.38 19.68 -58.43
N HIS A 209 17.17 20.74 -58.30
CA HIS A 209 17.07 21.95 -59.11
C HIS A 209 18.17 21.92 -60.16
N SER A 210 17.83 22.14 -61.42
CA SER A 210 18.76 22.59 -62.45
C SER A 210 18.44 24.06 -62.75
N ALA A 211 19.44 24.91 -62.67
CA ALA A 211 19.40 26.34 -62.99
C ALA A 211 19.87 26.58 -64.44
N PRO A 212 19.94 27.85 -64.86
CA PRO A 212 18.95 28.60 -65.63
C PRO A 212 19.01 28.38 -67.16
#